data_AF-A0A7K4SH75-F1
#
_entry.id   AF-A0A7K4SH75-F1
#
_cell.length_a   1.000
_cell.length_b   1.000
_cell.length_c   1.000
_cell.angle_alpha   90.00
_cell.angle_beta   90.00
_cell.angle_gamma   90.00
#
_symmetry.space_group_name_H-M   'P 1'
#
loop_
_entity.id
_entity.type
_entity.pdbx_description
1 polymer ?
#
loop_
_entity_poly.entity_id
_entity_poly.type
_entity_poly.pdbx_seq_one_letter_code
_entity_poly.pdbx_strand_id
1 'polypeptide(L)'
;LFPFQWQSLYHNINFSLESLIKGDMKELKGEFKKPFEKACKDYESKLAKIEKEKRELAKQHGMVRSEVSGGEIAEEMEKERRTFQLNMCEYLIKVNEIKTKKGIGLLQNHIKHCSSQFSFFQECLNTTTKVKKFTEKLIPELQSMKIRQDEEKKQLCSLRDQLKTALQLEQKEDPGNKQAGYNMHQLQGNKQYGTEKSGTLFKKSDGLRKVWQKRKCTISNGYLTISHGVLNRPPAKLNLLTCQVKPNTDDKKCFDLVSHNRTYRFLAEDEQDCAAWVSVLSNSKEEALNLAFSKAQGGEESSREELTRAIIEEVRGMPGNRECCDCSAPDPTWLSINLGILICIECSGIHREMGVHLSRIQSLSLDKLATSELLLARNISNSGFNNIMEANLSSFSLKPTVLSDMAFRKNFIISKYVEKKYAKRSPAAWCCSLPEAVKDKDIFSLLQAYAENVDLSEPVLAPLQEPGETILHLAVLLSDRTSLHIVDFLVQNSGSLAKQTEEGNTPLHYCCSHNKPECVKLLLKAKANIAIANKAGETALDVARRMRHPLCEEVLLQAQRNQFNPHVHVEYEWWLGQDDMYDSDEDLDEKVRSQQALAWGHAC
;
A
#
# COMPACT_ATOMS: atom_id res chain seq x y z
N LEU A 1 6.63 -36.16 5.30
CA LEU A 1 5.60 -36.66 4.36
C LEU A 1 5.32 -35.67 3.23
N PHE A 2 4.96 -34.41 3.52
CA PHE A 2 4.70 -33.36 2.52
C PHE A 2 5.80 -33.13 1.44
N PRO A 3 7.11 -33.07 1.77
CA PRO A 3 8.14 -32.79 0.76
C PRO A 3 8.30 -33.93 -0.28
N PHE A 4 8.11 -35.18 0.16
CA PHE A 4 8.26 -36.37 -0.68
C PHE A 4 7.09 -36.53 -1.67
N GLN A 5 5.86 -36.16 -1.25
CA GLN A 5 4.70 -36.17 -2.15
C GLN A 5 4.81 -35.08 -3.23
N TRP A 6 5.37 -33.91 -2.90
CA TRP A 6 5.56 -32.81 -3.87
C TRP A 6 6.61 -33.15 -4.94
N GLN A 7 7.73 -33.76 -4.55
CA GLN A 7 8.75 -34.22 -5.50
C GLN A 7 8.22 -35.32 -6.43
N SER A 8 7.42 -36.25 -5.91
CA SER A 8 6.76 -37.30 -6.71
C SER A 8 5.77 -36.71 -7.73
N LEU A 9 4.99 -35.69 -7.35
CA LEU A 9 4.06 -35.00 -8.23
C LEU A 9 4.75 -34.31 -9.41
N TYR A 10 5.87 -33.64 -9.15
CA TYR A 10 6.65 -32.91 -10.17
C TYR A 10 7.39 -33.85 -11.13
N HIS A 11 7.92 -34.97 -10.62
CA HIS A 11 8.75 -35.88 -11.41
C HIS A 11 7.96 -36.67 -12.45
N ASN A 12 6.73 -37.09 -12.14
CA ASN A 12 5.94 -37.99 -13.01
C ASN A 12 5.56 -37.37 -14.36
N ILE A 13 5.24 -36.08 -14.40
CA ILE A 13 4.85 -35.38 -15.64
C ILE A 13 6.08 -34.87 -16.39
N ASN A 14 6.99 -34.18 -15.70
CA ASN A 14 8.14 -33.56 -16.37
C ASN A 14 9.09 -34.59 -16.98
N PHE A 15 9.35 -35.72 -16.31
CA PHE A 15 10.21 -36.76 -16.87
C PHE A 15 9.60 -37.38 -18.14
N SER A 16 8.29 -37.65 -18.13
CA SER A 16 7.57 -38.22 -19.27
C SER A 16 7.54 -37.25 -20.46
N LEU A 17 7.32 -35.95 -20.20
CA LEU A 17 7.31 -34.92 -21.23
C LEU A 17 8.72 -34.65 -21.79
N GLU A 18 9.74 -34.60 -20.95
CA GLU A 18 11.12 -34.42 -21.39
C GLU A 18 11.61 -35.58 -22.25
N SER A 19 11.27 -36.83 -21.87
CA SER A 19 11.58 -38.03 -22.66
C SER A 19 10.94 -37.96 -24.06
N LEU A 20 9.66 -37.57 -24.14
CA LEU A 20 8.93 -37.42 -25.40
C LEU A 20 9.52 -36.31 -26.30
N ILE A 21 9.85 -35.16 -25.71
CA ILE A 21 10.35 -33.99 -26.45
C ILE A 21 11.80 -34.19 -26.92
N LYS A 22 12.69 -34.71 -26.06
CA LYS A 22 14.12 -34.82 -26.36
C LYS A 22 14.47 -36.07 -27.18
N GLY A 23 13.68 -37.15 -27.08
CA GLY A 23 13.87 -38.39 -27.82
C GLY A 23 12.97 -38.46 -29.06
N ASP A 24 11.75 -38.94 -28.87
CA ASP A 24 10.86 -39.38 -29.95
C ASP A 24 10.51 -38.23 -30.94
N MET A 25 10.27 -37.01 -30.45
CA MET A 25 9.97 -35.85 -31.31
C MET A 25 11.19 -35.34 -32.09
N LYS A 26 12.41 -35.54 -31.57
CA LYS A 26 13.65 -35.16 -32.25
C LYS A 26 13.99 -36.14 -33.37
N GLU A 27 13.83 -37.45 -33.10
CA GLU A 27 13.96 -38.53 -34.09
C GLU A 27 12.94 -38.35 -35.23
N LEU A 28 11.66 -38.11 -34.90
CA LEU A 28 10.61 -37.87 -35.89
C LEU A 28 10.92 -36.69 -36.81
N LYS A 29 11.40 -35.56 -36.26
CA LYS A 29 11.79 -34.38 -37.05
C LYS A 29 13.03 -34.60 -37.90
N GLY A 30 13.96 -35.44 -37.44
CA GLY A 30 15.23 -35.68 -38.12
C GLY A 30 15.14 -36.75 -39.19
N GLU A 31 14.82 -37.98 -38.78
CA GLU A 31 14.98 -39.20 -39.57
C GLU A 31 13.81 -39.48 -40.50
N PHE A 32 12.61 -39.03 -40.17
CA PHE A 32 11.41 -39.35 -40.96
C PHE A 32 10.80 -38.13 -41.66
N LYS A 33 10.74 -36.98 -40.98
CA LYS A 33 10.17 -35.76 -41.57
C LYS A 33 11.04 -35.16 -42.68
N LYS A 34 12.36 -35.10 -42.50
CA LYS A 34 13.26 -34.52 -43.53
C LYS A 34 13.29 -35.33 -44.82
N PRO A 35 13.40 -36.68 -44.81
CA PRO A 35 13.33 -37.46 -46.04
C PRO A 35 11.97 -37.36 -46.71
N PHE A 36 10.89 -37.31 -45.95
CA PHE A 36 9.54 -37.07 -46.46
C PHE A 36 9.43 -35.71 -47.19
N GLU A 37 9.83 -34.61 -46.53
CA GLU A 37 9.80 -33.26 -47.13
C GLU A 37 10.70 -33.17 -48.37
N LYS A 38 11.85 -33.84 -48.34
CA LYS A 38 12.76 -33.93 -49.49
C LYS A 38 12.11 -34.68 -50.65
N ALA A 39 11.55 -35.87 -50.41
CA ALA A 39 10.87 -36.66 -51.43
C ALA A 39 9.67 -35.92 -52.04
N CYS A 40 8.96 -35.12 -51.23
CA CYS A 40 7.88 -34.25 -51.69
C CYS A 40 8.38 -33.18 -52.68
N LYS A 41 9.46 -32.48 -52.32
CA LYS A 41 10.08 -31.46 -53.19
C LYS A 41 10.67 -32.05 -54.47
N ASP A 42 11.33 -33.21 -54.36
CA ASP A 42 11.92 -33.90 -55.51
C ASP A 42 10.81 -34.34 -56.49
N TYR A 43 9.67 -34.82 -55.97
CA TYR A 43 8.48 -35.15 -56.77
C TYR A 43 7.92 -33.93 -57.50
N GLU A 44 7.70 -32.81 -56.79
CA GLU A 44 7.19 -31.56 -57.37
C GLU A 44 8.14 -30.99 -58.44
N SER A 45 9.45 -30.99 -58.15
CA SER A 45 10.46 -30.47 -59.06
C SER A 45 10.55 -31.30 -60.34
N LYS A 46 10.44 -32.63 -60.25
CA LYS A 46 10.48 -33.49 -61.42
C LYS A 46 9.21 -33.37 -62.26
N LEU A 47 8.05 -33.27 -61.61
CA LEU A 47 6.78 -33.02 -62.29
C LEU A 47 6.83 -31.72 -63.11
N ALA A 48 7.28 -30.62 -62.49
CA ALA A 48 7.41 -29.33 -63.17
C ALA A 48 8.41 -29.37 -64.34
N LYS A 49 9.51 -30.12 -64.19
CA LYS A 49 10.50 -30.31 -65.26
C LYS A 49 9.92 -31.06 -66.46
N ILE A 50 9.24 -32.19 -66.22
CA ILE A 50 8.60 -32.99 -67.28
C ILE A 50 7.52 -32.17 -67.99
N GLU A 51 6.68 -31.45 -67.25
CA GLU A 51 5.66 -30.57 -67.85
C GLU A 51 6.28 -29.50 -68.75
N LYS A 52 7.40 -28.89 -68.34
CA LYS A 52 8.11 -27.88 -69.12
C LYS A 52 8.73 -28.47 -70.39
N GLU A 53 9.45 -29.59 -70.28
CA GLU A 53 10.09 -30.27 -71.41
C GLU A 53 9.06 -30.73 -72.44
N LYS A 54 7.95 -31.33 -71.99
CA LYS A 54 6.87 -31.78 -72.88
C LYS A 54 6.15 -30.61 -73.55
N ARG A 55 5.97 -29.48 -72.85
CA ARG A 55 5.41 -28.24 -73.43
C ARG A 55 6.35 -27.61 -74.48
N GLU A 56 7.67 -27.66 -74.26
CA GLU A 56 8.67 -27.19 -75.22
C GLU A 56 8.75 -28.09 -76.46
N LEU A 57 8.70 -29.41 -76.28
CA LEU A 57 8.75 -30.39 -77.37
C LEU A 57 7.49 -30.32 -78.26
N ALA A 58 6.32 -30.06 -77.67
CA ALA A 58 5.08 -29.79 -78.40
C ALA A 58 5.18 -28.52 -79.28
N LYS A 59 5.80 -27.45 -78.76
CA LYS A 59 6.04 -26.21 -79.51
C LYS A 59 6.98 -26.42 -80.70
N GLN A 60 8.02 -27.24 -80.55
CA GLN A 60 8.99 -27.52 -81.61
C GLN A 60 8.39 -28.31 -82.79
N HIS A 61 7.38 -29.14 -82.54
CA HIS A 61 6.70 -29.94 -83.57
C HIS A 61 5.49 -29.22 -84.21
N GLY A 62 5.34 -27.90 -83.99
CA GLY A 62 4.28 -27.09 -84.60
C GLY A 62 2.86 -27.40 -84.09
N MET A 63 2.73 -28.16 -83.00
CA MET A 63 1.43 -28.51 -82.42
C MET A 63 1.14 -27.62 -81.20
N VAL A 64 0.09 -26.79 -81.28
CA VAL A 64 -0.47 -26.12 -80.09
C VAL A 64 -1.37 -27.13 -79.36
N ARG A 65 -0.78 -28.13 -78.70
CA ARG A 65 -1.49 -28.96 -77.72
C ARG A 65 -1.37 -28.30 -76.35
N SER A 66 -2.51 -27.93 -75.76
CA SER A 66 -2.60 -27.34 -74.42
C SER A 66 -2.45 -28.36 -73.28
N GLU A 67 -2.62 -29.66 -73.57
CA GLU A 67 -2.59 -30.72 -72.55
C GLU A 67 -1.63 -31.84 -72.93
N VAL A 68 -0.71 -32.16 -72.03
CA VAL A 68 0.21 -33.30 -72.11
C VAL A 68 -0.55 -34.54 -71.63
N SER A 69 -0.43 -35.66 -72.35
CA SER A 69 -1.10 -36.92 -71.97
C SER A 69 -0.64 -37.38 -70.59
N GLY A 70 -1.56 -37.44 -69.63
CA GLY A 70 -1.26 -37.83 -68.24
C GLY A 70 -0.68 -39.24 -68.09
N GLY A 71 -0.90 -40.12 -69.07
CA GLY A 71 -0.35 -41.48 -69.08
C GLY A 71 1.17 -41.52 -69.27
N GLU A 72 1.74 -40.63 -70.08
CA GLU A 72 3.19 -40.58 -70.33
C GLU A 72 3.94 -39.96 -69.14
N ILE A 73 3.37 -38.91 -68.54
CA ILE A 73 3.91 -38.29 -67.32
C ILE A 73 3.88 -39.29 -66.17
N ALA A 74 2.82 -40.13 -66.09
CA ALA A 74 2.70 -41.11 -65.03
C ALA A 74 3.81 -42.16 -65.05
N GLU A 75 4.22 -42.65 -66.22
CA GLU A 75 5.29 -43.65 -66.36
C GLU A 75 6.66 -43.08 -65.94
N GLU A 76 6.97 -41.85 -66.35
CA GLU A 76 8.26 -41.20 -66.03
C GLU A 76 8.35 -40.73 -64.55
N MET A 77 7.20 -40.49 -63.92
CA MET A 77 7.06 -40.10 -62.52
C MET A 77 6.94 -41.29 -61.55
N GLU A 78 6.88 -42.53 -62.05
CA GLU A 78 6.56 -43.71 -61.24
C GLU A 78 7.56 -43.92 -60.08
N LYS A 79 8.86 -43.70 -60.33
CA LYS A 79 9.91 -43.85 -59.32
C LYS A 79 9.78 -42.83 -58.19
N GLU A 80 9.61 -41.56 -58.52
CA GLU A 80 9.49 -40.46 -57.56
C GLU A 80 8.16 -40.53 -56.81
N ARG A 81 7.08 -40.95 -57.50
CA ARG A 81 5.77 -41.23 -56.88
C ARG A 81 5.88 -42.32 -55.82
N ARG A 82 6.50 -43.46 -56.15
CA ARG A 82 6.72 -44.56 -55.19
C ARG A 82 7.63 -44.14 -54.05
N THR A 83 8.66 -43.36 -54.32
CA THR A 83 9.59 -42.86 -53.29
C THR A 83 8.90 -41.89 -52.33
N PHE A 84 8.06 -40.99 -52.84
CA PHE A 84 7.24 -40.09 -52.02
C PHE A 84 6.23 -40.87 -51.17
N GLN A 85 5.50 -41.82 -51.78
CA GLN A 85 4.53 -42.66 -51.08
C GLN A 85 5.19 -43.50 -49.97
N LEU A 86 6.38 -44.07 -50.23
CA LEU A 86 7.12 -44.84 -49.24
C LEU A 86 7.50 -43.97 -48.02
N ASN A 87 8.16 -42.83 -48.24
CA ASN A 87 8.57 -41.94 -47.16
C ASN A 87 7.36 -41.36 -46.39
N MET A 88 6.24 -41.10 -47.09
CA MET A 88 4.98 -40.69 -46.46
C MET A 88 4.44 -41.79 -45.54
N CYS A 89 4.41 -43.04 -46.01
CA CYS A 89 3.97 -44.17 -45.21
C CYS A 89 4.85 -44.37 -43.98
N GLU A 90 6.17 -44.34 -44.12
CA GLU A 90 7.12 -44.47 -43.00
C GLU A 90 6.93 -43.34 -41.96
N TYR A 91 6.78 -42.09 -42.43
CA TYR A 91 6.49 -40.95 -41.55
C TYR A 91 5.15 -41.13 -40.81
N LEU A 92 4.08 -41.47 -41.52
CA LEU A 92 2.74 -41.64 -40.92
C LEU A 92 2.69 -42.81 -39.94
N ILE A 93 3.39 -43.92 -40.23
CA ILE A 93 3.51 -45.06 -39.31
C ILE A 93 4.20 -44.61 -38.02
N LYS A 94 5.32 -43.88 -38.11
CA LYS A 94 6.03 -43.39 -36.92
C LYS A 94 5.21 -42.38 -36.12
N VAL A 95 4.49 -41.47 -36.78
CA VAL A 95 3.55 -40.54 -36.13
C VAL A 95 2.47 -41.30 -35.36
N ASN A 96 1.88 -42.33 -35.99
CA ASN A 96 0.85 -43.14 -35.36
C ASN A 96 1.41 -43.98 -34.20
N GLU A 97 2.62 -44.50 -34.31
CA GLU A 97 3.28 -45.23 -33.23
C GLU A 97 3.53 -44.33 -32.01
N ILE A 98 4.05 -43.11 -32.23
CA ILE A 98 4.25 -42.14 -31.14
C ILE A 98 2.90 -41.78 -30.51
N LYS A 99 1.87 -41.49 -31.33
CA LYS A 99 0.54 -41.13 -30.86
C LYS A 99 -0.12 -42.24 -30.04
N THR A 100 0.00 -43.49 -30.46
CA THR A 100 -0.62 -44.64 -29.78
C THR A 100 0.18 -45.08 -28.55
N LYS A 101 1.49 -45.31 -28.67
CA LYS A 101 2.30 -45.84 -27.57
C LYS A 101 2.60 -44.78 -26.50
N LYS A 102 2.98 -43.56 -26.92
CA LYS A 102 3.41 -42.51 -25.98
C LYS A 102 2.25 -41.62 -25.54
N GLY A 103 1.27 -41.38 -26.41
CA GLY A 103 0.07 -40.61 -26.06
C GLY A 103 -0.74 -41.28 -24.94
N ILE A 104 -0.96 -42.61 -25.03
CA ILE A 104 -1.66 -43.37 -23.98
C ILE A 104 -0.86 -43.36 -22.68
N GLY A 105 0.47 -43.58 -22.74
CA GLY A 105 1.33 -43.54 -21.56
C GLY A 105 1.33 -42.18 -20.85
N LEU A 106 1.36 -41.09 -21.62
CA LEU A 106 1.30 -39.73 -21.07
C LEU A 106 -0.05 -39.45 -20.39
N LEU A 107 -1.16 -39.87 -21.00
CA LEU A 107 -2.49 -39.74 -20.42
C LEU A 107 -2.62 -40.56 -19.13
N GLN A 108 -2.10 -41.78 -19.10
CA GLN A 108 -2.09 -42.61 -17.89
C GLN A 108 -1.25 -41.97 -16.76
N ASN A 109 -0.10 -41.37 -17.08
CA ASN A 109 0.72 -40.66 -16.10
C ASN A 109 0.04 -39.38 -15.60
N HIS A 110 -0.67 -38.67 -16.48
CA HIS A 110 -1.48 -37.50 -16.10
C HIS A 110 -2.64 -37.89 -15.18
N ILE A 111 -3.34 -38.99 -15.47
CA ILE A 111 -4.40 -39.52 -14.59
C ILE A 111 -3.83 -39.85 -13.20
N LYS A 112 -2.68 -40.54 -13.14
CA LYS A 112 -2.00 -40.84 -11.86
C LYS A 112 -1.61 -39.58 -11.10
N HIS A 113 -1.16 -38.54 -11.79
CA HIS A 113 -0.85 -37.25 -11.19
C HIS A 113 -2.11 -36.59 -10.61
N CYS A 114 -3.20 -36.50 -11.36
CA CYS A 114 -4.47 -35.95 -10.89
C CYS A 114 -5.01 -36.72 -9.68
N SER A 115 -4.98 -38.05 -9.70
CA SER A 115 -5.40 -38.87 -8.54
C SER A 115 -4.54 -38.62 -7.31
N SER A 116 -3.22 -38.47 -7.48
CA SER A 116 -2.30 -38.18 -6.38
C SER A 116 -2.52 -36.78 -5.79
N GLN A 117 -2.79 -35.77 -6.63
CA GLN A 117 -3.17 -34.43 -6.20
C GLN A 117 -4.49 -34.43 -5.43
N PHE A 118 -5.49 -35.19 -5.90
CA PHE A 118 -6.77 -35.30 -5.23
C PHE A 118 -6.63 -35.88 -3.82
N SER A 119 -5.87 -36.98 -3.67
CA SER A 119 -5.59 -37.57 -2.35
C SER A 119 -4.85 -36.61 -1.42
N PHE A 120 -3.90 -35.82 -1.95
CA PHE A 120 -3.21 -34.79 -1.18
C PHE A 120 -4.16 -33.70 -0.65
N PHE A 121 -5.04 -33.18 -1.51
CA PHE A 121 -6.02 -32.18 -1.07
C PHE A 121 -7.00 -32.74 -0.05
N GLN A 122 -7.38 -34.00 -0.17
CA GLN A 122 -8.23 -34.67 0.81
C GLN A 122 -7.54 -34.81 2.18
N GLU A 123 -6.24 -35.12 2.21
CA GLU A 123 -5.45 -35.17 3.45
C GLU A 123 -5.28 -33.79 4.09
N CYS A 124 -5.08 -32.75 3.27
CA CYS A 124 -5.05 -31.36 3.73
C CYS A 124 -6.38 -30.92 4.33
N LEU A 125 -7.50 -31.27 3.70
CA LEU A 125 -8.84 -30.96 4.18
C LEU A 125 -9.13 -31.66 5.52
N ASN A 126 -8.75 -32.94 5.64
CA ASN A 126 -8.88 -33.70 6.88
C ASN A 126 -8.07 -33.06 8.02
N THR A 127 -6.84 -32.61 7.74
CA THR A 127 -5.98 -31.94 8.72
C THR A 127 -6.56 -30.59 9.14
N THR A 128 -7.05 -29.81 8.19
CA THR A 128 -7.71 -28.52 8.43
C THR A 128 -8.95 -28.68 9.31
N THR A 129 -9.74 -29.74 9.07
CA THR A 129 -10.91 -30.08 9.90
C THR A 129 -10.50 -30.40 11.34
N LYS A 130 -9.38 -31.09 11.56
CA LYS A 130 -8.85 -31.36 12.91
C LYS A 130 -8.46 -30.07 13.64
N VAL A 131 -7.80 -29.14 12.94
CA VAL A 131 -7.42 -27.83 13.49
C VAL A 131 -8.66 -26.99 13.82
N LYS A 132 -9.69 -27.01 12.96
CA LYS A 132 -10.97 -26.34 13.23
C LYS A 132 -11.61 -26.86 14.51
N LYS A 133 -11.72 -28.19 14.68
CA LYS A 133 -12.26 -28.81 15.91
C LYS A 133 -11.44 -28.46 17.16
N PHE A 134 -10.11 -28.34 17.04
CA PHE A 134 -9.27 -27.91 18.15
C PHE A 134 -9.53 -26.44 18.54
N THR A 135 -9.68 -25.57 17.54
CA THR A 135 -10.00 -24.16 17.74
C THR A 135 -11.37 -23.97 18.40
N GLU A 136 -12.37 -24.73 17.97
CA GLU A 136 -13.72 -24.73 18.57
C GLU A 136 -13.71 -25.16 20.05
N LYS A 137 -12.76 -26.00 20.46
CA LYS A 137 -12.57 -26.37 21.89
C LYS A 137 -11.85 -25.30 22.71
N LEU A 138 -10.93 -24.55 22.12
CA LEU A 138 -10.18 -23.50 22.81
C LEU A 138 -11.04 -22.28 23.17
N ILE A 139 -12.04 -21.95 22.35
CA ILE A 139 -12.94 -20.81 22.57
C ILE A 139 -13.65 -20.87 23.94
N PRO A 140 -14.34 -21.96 24.32
CA PRO A 140 -14.99 -22.05 25.62
C PRO A 140 -14.00 -22.12 26.79
N GLU A 141 -12.83 -22.73 26.62
CA GLU A 141 -11.78 -22.73 27.66
C GLU A 141 -11.27 -21.31 27.96
N LEU A 142 -11.05 -20.51 26.91
CA LEU A 142 -10.66 -19.10 27.02
C LEU A 142 -11.74 -18.26 27.71
N GLN A 143 -13.02 -18.49 27.36
CA GLN A 143 -14.15 -17.81 28.00
C GLN A 143 -14.28 -18.17 29.49
N SER A 144 -14.09 -19.45 29.84
CA SER A 144 -14.08 -19.92 31.23
C SER A 144 -12.93 -19.30 32.04
N MET A 145 -11.73 -19.21 31.45
CA MET A 145 -10.60 -18.52 32.07
C MET A 145 -10.90 -17.04 32.32
N LYS A 146 -11.52 -16.35 31.35
CA LYS A 146 -11.89 -14.94 31.48
C LYS A 146 -12.91 -14.72 32.60
N ILE A 147 -13.96 -15.56 32.66
CA ILE A 147 -14.98 -15.48 33.72
C ILE A 147 -14.34 -15.66 35.10
N ARG A 148 -13.44 -16.64 35.24
CA ARG A 148 -12.70 -16.88 36.49
C ARG A 148 -11.86 -15.69 36.92
N GLN A 149 -11.13 -15.07 35.98
CA GLN A 149 -10.36 -13.85 36.27
C GLN A 149 -11.25 -12.66 36.66
N ASP A 150 -12.42 -12.52 36.03
CA ASP A 150 -13.39 -11.48 36.39
C ASP A 150 -14.01 -11.72 37.77
N GLU A 151 -14.25 -12.98 38.16
CA GLU A 151 -14.70 -13.36 39.50
C GLU A 151 -13.63 -13.09 40.57
N GLU A 152 -12.38 -13.50 40.33
CA GLU A 152 -11.24 -13.19 41.22
C GLU A 152 -11.09 -11.68 41.40
N LYS A 153 -11.20 -10.91 40.32
CA LYS A 153 -11.18 -9.44 40.37
C LYS A 153 -12.34 -8.88 41.20
N LYS A 154 -13.56 -9.41 41.05
CA LYS A 154 -14.72 -9.00 41.86
C LYS A 154 -14.50 -9.31 43.35
N GLN A 155 -13.95 -10.48 43.68
CA GLN A 155 -13.62 -10.84 45.06
C GLN A 155 -12.58 -9.88 45.66
N LEU A 156 -11.51 -9.57 44.92
CA LEU A 156 -10.50 -8.60 45.34
C LEU A 156 -11.07 -7.19 45.51
N CYS A 157 -11.97 -6.75 44.63
CA CYS A 157 -12.68 -5.48 44.79
C CYS A 157 -13.55 -5.45 46.04
N SER A 158 -14.32 -6.53 46.30
CA SER A 158 -15.16 -6.64 47.49
C SER A 158 -14.31 -6.59 48.77
N LEU A 159 -13.22 -7.36 48.81
CA LEU A 159 -12.28 -7.36 49.95
C LEU A 159 -11.65 -5.97 50.16
N ARG A 160 -11.23 -5.30 49.07
CA ARG A 160 -10.72 -3.92 49.13
C ARG A 160 -11.76 -2.97 49.73
N ASP A 161 -13.01 -3.08 49.31
CA ASP A 161 -14.06 -2.17 49.77
C ASP A 161 -14.41 -2.43 51.24
N GLN A 162 -14.45 -3.69 51.68
CA GLN A 162 -14.55 -4.05 53.09
C GLN A 162 -13.39 -3.47 53.93
N LEU A 163 -12.16 -3.61 53.45
CA LEU A 163 -10.97 -3.03 54.12
C LEU A 163 -11.04 -1.50 54.17
N LYS A 164 -11.51 -0.84 53.11
CA LYS A 164 -11.72 0.62 53.08
C LYS A 164 -12.78 1.05 54.08
N THR A 165 -13.90 0.34 54.19
CA THR A 165 -14.96 0.65 55.16
C THR A 165 -14.47 0.48 56.59
N ALA A 166 -13.69 -0.57 56.87
CA ALA A 166 -13.05 -0.77 58.17
C ALA A 166 -12.10 0.38 58.53
N LEU A 167 -11.27 0.82 57.58
CA LEU A 167 -10.35 1.96 57.75
C LEU A 167 -11.08 3.33 57.87
N GLN A 168 -12.24 3.49 57.21
CA GLN A 168 -13.05 4.71 57.29
C GLN A 168 -13.84 4.82 58.60
N LEU A 169 -14.15 3.69 59.27
CA LEU A 169 -14.74 3.70 60.61
C LEU A 169 -13.75 4.20 61.68
N GLU A 170 -12.44 4.05 61.46
CA GLU A 170 -11.40 4.64 62.31
C GLU A 170 -11.18 6.14 62.06
N GLN A 171 -11.66 6.69 60.93
CA GLN A 171 -11.40 8.09 60.52
C GLN A 171 -12.61 9.02 60.67
N LYS A 172 -13.68 8.63 61.37
CA LYS A 172 -14.81 9.52 61.63
C LYS A 172 -14.52 10.50 62.77
N GLU A 173 -13.70 11.50 62.50
CA GLU A 173 -13.92 12.87 62.98
C GLU A 173 -13.75 13.85 61.81
N ASP A 174 -14.76 14.72 61.68
CA ASP A 174 -14.97 15.90 60.83
C ASP A 174 -15.41 15.77 59.34
N PRO A 175 -16.55 16.41 58.95
CA PRO A 175 -17.05 16.42 57.58
C PRO A 175 -16.68 17.72 56.84
N GLY A 176 -16.11 17.59 55.64
CA GLY A 176 -15.79 18.76 54.81
C GLY A 176 -15.48 18.47 53.35
N ASN A 177 -16.55 18.46 52.55
CA ASN A 177 -16.59 18.87 51.14
C ASN A 177 -16.24 17.86 50.01
N LYS A 178 -17.14 17.85 49.02
CA LYS A 178 -17.19 16.97 47.84
C LYS A 178 -16.48 17.61 46.65
N GLN A 179 -15.73 16.81 45.88
CA GLN A 179 -15.85 16.67 44.41
C GLN A 179 -14.86 15.60 43.91
N ALA A 180 -15.39 14.55 43.28
CA ALA A 180 -14.64 13.40 42.79
C ALA A 180 -14.35 13.56 41.28
N GLY A 181 -13.11 13.93 40.96
CA GLY A 181 -12.44 13.61 39.70
C GLY A 181 -11.40 12.52 39.93
N TYR A 182 -11.25 11.60 38.99
CA TYR A 182 -10.34 10.45 39.08
C TYR A 182 -8.90 10.87 39.42
N ASN A 183 -8.48 10.70 40.68
CA ASN A 183 -7.07 10.86 41.10
C ASN A 183 -6.44 9.49 41.35
N MET A 184 -5.63 9.04 40.39
CA MET A 184 -4.62 8.00 40.61
C MET A 184 -3.69 8.49 41.73
N HIS A 185 -3.55 7.71 42.80
CA HIS A 185 -2.76 8.05 44.00
C HIS A 185 -1.27 8.30 43.68
N GLN A 186 -0.94 9.51 43.25
CA GLN A 186 0.40 10.10 43.30
C GLN A 186 0.31 11.39 44.13
N LEU A 187 1.30 11.60 45.01
CA LEU A 187 1.42 12.81 45.81
C LEU A 187 1.55 14.03 44.88
N GLN A 188 0.46 14.78 44.70
CA GLN A 188 0.47 16.05 43.99
C GLN A 188 1.25 17.06 44.83
N GLY A 189 2.31 17.63 44.26
CA GLY A 189 3.07 18.69 44.89
C GLY A 189 2.26 19.99 44.92
N ASN A 190 2.56 20.88 45.85
CA ASN A 190 1.98 22.22 45.81
C ASN A 190 2.57 22.99 44.61
N LYS A 191 1.70 23.40 43.67
CA LYS A 191 2.06 24.08 42.42
C LYS A 191 2.77 25.43 42.61
N GLN A 192 2.59 26.07 43.77
CA GLN A 192 3.22 27.38 44.08
C GLN A 192 4.74 27.32 44.15
N TYR A 193 5.33 26.14 44.38
CA TYR A 193 6.78 25.97 44.47
C TYR A 193 7.48 25.79 43.12
N GLY A 194 6.73 25.70 42.02
CA GLY A 194 7.29 25.50 40.67
C GLY A 194 7.87 24.10 40.44
N THR A 195 8.63 23.94 39.35
CA THR A 195 9.20 22.65 38.88
C THR A 195 10.72 22.60 38.98
N GLU A 196 11.36 23.68 39.42
CA GLU A 196 12.81 23.78 39.59
C GLU A 196 13.18 24.33 40.96
N LYS A 197 14.24 23.78 41.56
CA LYS A 197 14.79 24.27 42.83
C LYS A 197 16.26 23.87 42.93
N SER A 198 17.11 24.82 43.31
CA SER A 198 18.52 24.55 43.66
C SER A 198 18.77 24.98 45.09
N GLY A 199 19.51 24.16 45.84
CA GLY A 199 19.81 24.44 47.22
C GLY A 199 20.67 23.35 47.83
N THR A 200 20.68 23.28 49.16
CA THR A 200 21.51 22.32 49.88
C THR A 200 20.66 21.42 50.77
N LEU A 201 20.89 20.11 50.69
CA LEU A 201 20.23 19.10 51.50
C LEU A 201 21.26 18.26 52.24
N PHE A 202 20.92 17.81 53.44
CA PHE A 202 21.74 16.84 54.16
C PHE A 202 21.36 15.44 53.69
N LYS A 203 22.29 14.75 53.02
CA LYS A 203 22.11 13.36 52.58
C LYS A 203 22.73 12.39 53.58
N LYS A 204 22.01 11.35 53.98
CA LYS A 204 22.54 10.28 54.85
C LYS A 204 23.53 9.39 54.09
N SER A 205 24.69 9.08 54.67
CA SER A 205 25.67 8.16 54.10
C SER A 205 25.24 6.69 54.22
N ASP A 206 25.64 5.86 53.25
CA ASP A 206 25.40 4.40 53.22
C ASP A 206 26.54 3.56 53.85
N GLY A 207 27.52 4.21 54.49
CA GLY A 207 28.65 3.51 55.13
C GLY A 207 28.32 2.92 56.51
N LEU A 208 29.27 2.17 57.08
CA LEU A 208 29.19 1.56 58.42
C LEU A 208 28.81 2.57 59.52
N ARG A 209 29.17 3.84 59.35
CA ARG A 209 28.66 4.97 60.15
C ARG A 209 27.71 5.80 59.29
N LYS A 210 26.43 5.83 59.67
CA LYS A 210 25.37 6.62 59.02
C LYS A 210 25.45 8.06 59.51
N VAL A 211 26.05 8.95 58.72
CA VAL A 211 26.27 10.37 59.05
C VAL A 211 25.59 11.23 58.00
N TRP A 212 25.04 12.37 58.42
CA TRP A 212 24.47 13.37 57.53
C TRP A 212 25.56 14.19 56.87
N GLN A 213 25.51 14.32 55.54
CA GLN A 213 26.47 15.09 54.75
C GLN A 213 25.75 16.16 53.94
N LYS A 214 26.16 17.42 54.10
CA LYS A 214 25.61 18.54 53.33
C LYS A 214 26.00 18.41 51.85
N ARG A 215 25.01 18.38 50.95
CA ARG A 215 25.18 18.23 49.49
C ARG A 215 24.38 19.29 48.75
N LYS A 216 24.97 19.91 47.73
CA LYS A 216 24.24 20.77 46.79
C LYS A 216 23.39 19.87 45.88
N CYS A 217 22.10 20.18 45.81
CA CYS A 217 21.09 19.48 45.04
C CYS A 217 20.41 20.47 44.08
N THR A 218 20.15 20.05 42.84
CA THR A 218 19.42 20.85 41.86
C THR A 218 18.41 20.00 41.12
N ILE A 219 17.15 20.44 41.11
CA ILE A 219 16.04 19.88 40.33
C ILE A 219 15.80 20.78 39.13
N SER A 220 15.85 20.19 37.93
CA SER A 220 15.57 20.88 36.67
C SER A 220 15.24 19.85 35.59
N ASN A 221 14.30 20.15 34.70
CA ASN A 221 13.96 19.33 33.53
C ASN A 221 13.66 17.84 33.86
N GLY A 222 12.98 17.55 34.97
CA GLY A 222 12.66 16.16 35.36
C GLY A 222 13.84 15.36 35.91
N TYR A 223 14.97 16.00 36.21
CA TYR A 223 16.15 15.37 36.81
C TYR A 223 16.51 16.03 38.15
N LEU A 224 16.90 15.21 39.12
CA LEU A 224 17.59 15.66 40.33
C LEU A 224 19.08 15.37 40.21
N THR A 225 19.92 16.39 40.41
CA THR A 225 21.38 16.29 40.47
C THR A 225 21.87 16.47 41.90
N ILE A 226 22.78 15.60 42.35
CA ILE A 226 23.34 15.60 43.71
C ILE A 226 24.86 15.68 43.59
N SER A 227 25.44 16.78 44.05
CA SER A 227 26.91 16.95 44.07
C SER A 227 27.61 15.93 44.97
N HIS A 228 28.83 15.56 44.61
CA HIS A 228 29.72 14.79 45.49
C HIS A 228 30.59 15.71 46.34
N GLY A 229 31.12 15.20 47.46
CA GLY A 229 32.02 15.96 48.31
C GLY A 229 33.44 16.12 47.77
N VAL A 230 33.75 15.43 46.68
CA VAL A 230 35.05 15.48 46.01
C VAL A 230 34.89 16.32 44.75
N LEU A 231 35.68 17.40 44.64
CA LEU A 231 35.56 18.43 43.61
C LEU A 231 35.62 17.89 42.17
N ASN A 232 36.25 16.73 41.93
CA ASN A 232 36.45 16.15 40.60
C ASN A 232 35.49 15.01 40.22
N ARG A 233 34.43 14.75 41.02
CA ARG A 233 33.45 13.69 40.70
C ARG A 233 32.16 14.30 40.14
N PRO A 234 31.70 13.89 38.95
CA PRO A 234 30.47 14.43 38.35
C PRO A 234 29.25 14.14 39.26
N PRO A 235 28.31 15.10 39.42
CA PRO A 235 27.12 14.93 40.25
C PRO A 235 26.30 13.68 39.87
N ALA A 236 25.73 13.01 40.85
CA ALA A 236 24.79 11.93 40.60
C ALA A 236 23.50 12.51 40.02
N LYS A 237 23.11 12.07 38.81
CA LYS A 237 21.90 12.52 38.11
C LYS A 237 20.83 11.42 38.16
N LEU A 238 19.67 11.74 38.71
CA LEU A 238 18.53 10.84 38.89
C LEU A 238 17.36 11.30 38.02
N ASN A 239 16.78 10.38 37.25
CA ASN A 239 15.56 10.65 36.48
C ASN A 239 14.34 10.51 37.39
N LEU A 240 13.60 11.61 37.60
CA LEU A 240 12.48 11.66 38.52
C LEU A 240 11.28 10.81 38.08
N LEU A 241 11.13 10.54 36.77
CA LEU A 241 10.09 9.62 36.26
C LEU A 241 10.25 8.21 36.83
N THR A 242 11.49 7.80 37.09
CA THR A 242 11.83 6.48 37.67
C THR A 242 11.93 6.49 39.20
N CYS A 243 11.71 7.64 39.84
CA CYS A 243 11.85 7.81 41.27
C CYS A 243 10.49 7.95 41.97
N GLN A 244 10.44 7.54 43.23
CA GLN A 244 9.31 7.75 44.14
C GLN A 244 9.75 8.60 45.32
N VAL A 245 9.06 9.72 45.53
CA VAL A 245 9.25 10.60 46.69
C VAL A 245 8.38 10.11 47.84
N LYS A 246 8.95 9.91 49.01
CA LYS A 246 8.26 9.48 50.24
C LYS A 246 8.62 10.44 51.38
N PRO A 247 7.73 11.38 51.74
CA PRO A 247 7.90 12.18 52.95
C PRO A 247 7.93 11.25 54.18
N ASN A 248 8.75 11.57 55.17
CA ASN A 248 8.74 10.82 56.42
C ASN A 248 7.58 11.32 57.31
N THR A 249 6.78 10.39 57.83
CA THR A 249 5.61 10.70 58.68
C THR A 249 6.01 11.14 60.08
N ASP A 250 7.15 10.67 60.57
CA ASP A 250 7.57 10.84 61.96
C ASP A 250 8.54 12.04 62.13
N ASP A 251 9.34 12.32 61.10
CA ASP A 251 10.26 13.46 61.05
C ASP A 251 9.97 14.29 59.81
N LYS A 252 9.19 15.36 59.99
CA LYS A 252 8.71 16.21 58.91
C LYS A 252 9.82 17.00 58.20
N LYS A 253 11.05 16.99 58.71
CA LYS A 253 12.23 17.57 58.02
C LYS A 253 12.92 16.58 57.09
N CYS A 254 12.51 15.30 57.12
CA CYS A 254 13.15 14.21 56.40
C CYS A 254 12.26 13.68 55.27
N PHE A 255 12.86 13.32 54.14
CA PHE A 255 12.17 12.60 53.07
C PHE A 255 13.11 11.62 52.37
N ASP A 256 12.51 10.59 51.78
CA ASP A 256 13.19 9.58 50.99
C ASP A 256 12.89 9.74 49.50
N LEU A 257 13.93 9.62 48.68
CA LEU A 257 13.81 9.45 47.24
C LEU A 257 14.25 8.02 46.87
N VAL A 258 13.29 7.19 46.54
CA VAL A 258 13.51 5.80 46.12
C VAL A 258 13.72 5.77 44.61
N SER A 259 14.90 5.36 44.17
CA SER A 259 15.21 5.05 42.76
C SER A 259 15.29 3.54 42.55
N HIS A 260 15.33 3.09 41.29
CA HIS A 260 15.33 1.66 40.94
C HIS A 260 16.44 0.82 41.61
N ASN A 261 17.58 1.41 41.98
CA ASN A 261 18.72 0.70 42.55
C ASN A 261 19.19 1.22 43.92
N ARG A 262 18.56 2.28 44.46
CA ARG A 262 19.00 2.93 45.71
C ARG A 262 17.93 3.84 46.30
N THR A 263 17.86 3.91 47.63
CA THR A 263 17.07 4.91 48.37
C THR A 263 17.98 6.00 48.91
N TYR A 264 17.66 7.25 48.61
CA TYR A 264 18.36 8.44 49.10
C TYR A 264 17.55 9.07 50.22
N ARG A 265 18.13 9.15 51.43
CA ARG A 265 17.50 9.81 52.58
C ARG A 265 18.05 11.23 52.75
N PHE A 266 17.15 12.21 52.71
CA PHE A 266 17.47 13.63 52.80
C PHE A 266 16.84 14.27 54.03
N LEU A 267 17.55 15.25 54.59
CA LEU A 267 17.12 16.11 55.68
C LEU A 267 17.24 17.57 55.21
N ALA A 268 16.13 18.29 55.27
CA ALA A 268 16.03 19.72 54.97
C ALA A 268 16.35 20.58 56.19
N GLU A 269 16.48 21.90 56.00
CA GLU A 269 16.81 22.83 57.09
C GLU A 269 15.63 22.98 58.08
N ASP A 270 14.40 23.03 57.56
CA ASP A 270 13.16 23.08 58.32
C ASP A 270 12.01 22.33 57.62
N GLU A 271 10.83 22.29 58.27
CA GLU A 271 9.63 21.61 57.76
C GLU A 271 9.10 22.27 56.48
N GLN A 272 9.23 23.59 56.35
CA GLN A 272 8.76 24.34 55.20
C GLN A 272 9.64 24.11 53.97
N ASP A 273 10.96 24.07 54.14
CA ASP A 273 11.91 23.72 53.09
C ASP A 273 11.75 22.26 52.68
N CYS A 274 11.50 21.34 53.63
CA CYS A 274 11.18 19.94 53.32
C CYS A 274 9.93 19.83 52.43
N ALA A 275 8.86 20.53 52.79
CA ALA A 275 7.62 20.58 52.01
C ALA A 275 7.84 21.19 50.61
N ALA A 276 8.68 22.22 50.50
CA ALA A 276 9.06 22.81 49.22
C ALA A 276 9.84 21.83 48.34
N TRP A 277 10.85 21.13 48.89
CA TRP A 277 11.62 20.12 48.16
C TRP A 277 10.76 18.96 47.66
N VAL A 278 9.90 18.42 48.52
CA VAL A 278 8.97 17.34 48.13
C VAL A 278 8.01 17.82 47.05
N SER A 279 7.47 19.04 47.17
CA SER A 279 6.55 19.60 46.18
C SER A 279 7.22 19.79 44.82
N VAL A 280 8.42 20.37 44.77
CA VAL A 280 9.16 20.58 43.52
C VAL A 280 9.55 19.26 42.86
N LEU A 281 9.93 18.24 43.64
CA LEU A 281 10.22 16.90 43.11
C LEU A 281 8.99 16.25 42.45
N SER A 282 7.82 16.38 43.08
CA SER A 282 6.55 15.92 42.50
C SER A 282 6.15 16.71 41.25
N ASN A 283 6.22 18.05 41.31
CA ASN A 283 5.84 18.92 40.18
C ASN A 283 6.75 18.69 38.96
N SER A 284 8.07 18.60 39.17
CA SER A 284 9.04 18.35 38.10
C SER A 284 8.86 16.97 37.45
N LYS A 285 8.45 15.97 38.25
CA LYS A 285 8.09 14.64 37.74
C LYS A 285 6.83 14.68 36.88
N GLU A 286 5.79 15.39 37.34
CA GLU A 286 4.53 15.55 36.61
C GLU A 286 4.74 16.30 35.29
N GLU A 287 5.51 17.38 35.29
CA GLU A 287 5.88 18.12 34.08
C GLU A 287 6.66 17.25 33.07
N ALA A 288 7.64 16.48 33.54
CA ALA A 288 8.38 15.54 32.69
C ALA A 288 7.48 14.42 32.14
N LEU A 289 6.48 13.99 32.90
CA LEU A 289 5.50 12.99 32.48
C LEU A 289 4.59 13.56 31.39
N ASN A 290 4.07 14.77 31.61
CA ASN A 290 3.23 15.48 30.64
C ASN A 290 3.98 15.83 29.36
N LEU A 291 5.26 16.21 29.46
CA LEU A 291 6.14 16.42 28.29
C LEU A 291 6.43 15.12 27.53
N ALA A 292 6.54 13.98 28.22
CA ALA A 292 6.72 12.68 27.57
C ALA A 292 5.44 12.22 26.85
N PHE A 293 4.27 12.47 27.44
CA PHE A 293 2.99 12.20 26.79
C PHE A 293 2.69 13.17 25.66
N SER A 294 3.03 14.45 25.79
CA SER A 294 2.85 15.43 24.71
C SER A 294 3.83 15.21 23.55
N LYS A 295 5.08 14.81 23.80
CA LYS A 295 6.02 14.39 22.73
C LYS A 295 5.64 13.07 22.06
N ALA A 296 4.88 12.21 22.73
CA ALA A 296 4.32 11.00 22.13
C ALA A 296 3.03 11.27 21.33
N GLN A 297 2.46 12.47 21.38
CA GLN A 297 1.17 12.81 20.75
C GLN A 297 1.10 14.15 19.98
N GLY A 298 2.12 15.01 19.92
CA GLY A 298 1.84 16.43 19.59
C GLY A 298 2.84 17.15 18.71
N GLY A 299 2.41 17.45 17.49
CA GLY A 299 3.04 18.39 16.55
C GLY A 299 2.49 18.19 15.14
N GLU A 300 3.24 17.46 14.31
CA GLU A 300 2.87 17.21 12.91
C GLU A 300 1.89 16.05 12.69
N GLU A 301 1.88 15.05 13.58
CA GLU A 301 1.03 13.87 13.36
C GLU A 301 -0.45 14.17 13.69
N SER A 302 -0.71 14.97 14.74
CA SER A 302 -2.07 15.44 15.07
C SER A 302 -2.65 16.32 13.97
N SER A 303 -1.88 17.26 13.43
CA SER A 303 -2.34 18.15 12.35
C SER A 303 -2.60 17.39 11.05
N ARG A 304 -1.79 16.37 10.72
CA ARG A 304 -2.03 15.48 9.57
C ARG A 304 -3.26 14.61 9.76
N GLU A 305 -3.52 14.12 10.97
CA GLU A 305 -4.72 13.34 11.29
C GLU A 305 -5.99 14.19 11.28
N GLU A 306 -5.92 15.44 11.72
CA GLU A 306 -7.00 16.43 11.57
C GLU A 306 -7.28 16.75 10.10
N LEU A 307 -6.24 17.04 9.31
CA LEU A 307 -6.36 17.27 7.87
C LEU A 307 -6.98 16.06 7.16
N THR A 308 -6.50 14.86 7.45
CA THR A 308 -7.04 13.63 6.85
C THR A 308 -8.52 13.46 7.20
N ARG A 309 -8.92 13.72 8.45
CA ARG A 309 -10.34 13.69 8.86
C ARG A 309 -11.18 14.71 8.10
N ALA A 310 -10.70 15.94 7.94
CA ALA A 310 -11.40 16.98 7.19
C ALA A 310 -11.59 16.59 5.71
N ILE A 311 -10.56 16.01 5.07
CA ILE A 311 -10.67 15.51 3.69
C ILE A 311 -11.68 14.36 3.59
N ILE A 312 -11.68 13.42 4.55
CA ILE A 312 -12.64 12.30 4.55
C ILE A 312 -14.08 12.82 4.64
N GLU A 313 -14.33 13.83 5.46
CA GLU A 313 -15.67 14.41 5.59
C GLU A 313 -16.12 15.07 4.28
N GLU A 314 -15.24 15.84 3.64
CA GLU A 314 -15.51 16.44 2.33
C GLU A 314 -15.77 15.36 1.26
N VAL A 315 -14.98 14.29 1.24
CA VAL A 315 -15.18 13.14 0.33
C VAL A 315 -16.55 12.50 0.55
N ARG A 316 -17.01 12.31 1.79
CA ARG A 316 -18.35 11.78 2.08
C ARG A 316 -19.47 12.70 1.58
N GLY A 317 -19.23 14.00 1.61
CA GLY A 317 -20.16 15.03 1.12
C GLY A 317 -20.30 15.10 -0.40
N MET A 318 -19.37 14.50 -1.16
CA MET A 318 -19.37 14.60 -2.63
C MET A 318 -20.57 13.91 -3.31
N PRO A 319 -20.92 14.33 -4.54
CA PRO A 319 -22.05 13.77 -5.29
C PRO A 319 -22.03 12.23 -5.40
N GLY A 320 -23.10 11.59 -4.94
CA GLY A 320 -23.27 10.14 -4.98
C GLY A 320 -22.50 9.35 -3.91
N ASN A 321 -21.63 9.98 -3.10
CA ASN A 321 -20.84 9.27 -2.08
C ASN A 321 -21.65 8.87 -0.83
N ARG A 322 -22.91 9.33 -0.71
CA ARG A 322 -23.87 8.86 0.30
C ARG A 322 -24.46 7.47 0.00
N GLU A 323 -24.21 6.95 -1.19
CA GLU A 323 -24.68 5.64 -1.61
C GLU A 323 -23.51 4.83 -2.20
N CYS A 324 -23.50 3.52 -1.93
CA CYS A 324 -22.51 2.60 -2.44
C CYS A 324 -22.48 2.65 -3.98
N CYS A 325 -21.27 2.79 -4.54
CA CYS A 325 -21.06 2.90 -5.98
C CYS A 325 -21.74 1.77 -6.77
N ASP A 326 -21.83 0.56 -6.21
CA ASP A 326 -22.28 -0.65 -6.93
C ASP A 326 -23.68 -1.14 -6.60
N CYS A 327 -24.16 -0.91 -5.37
CA CYS A 327 -25.46 -1.45 -4.93
C CYS A 327 -26.39 -0.42 -4.29
N SER A 328 -25.98 0.86 -4.27
CA SER A 328 -26.71 1.97 -3.67
C SER A 328 -27.05 1.80 -2.17
N ALA A 329 -26.35 0.91 -1.45
CA ALA A 329 -26.43 0.86 0.01
C ALA A 329 -26.00 2.19 0.64
N PRO A 330 -26.71 2.71 1.65
CA PRO A 330 -26.42 4.01 2.23
C PRO A 330 -25.07 4.01 2.97
N ASP A 331 -24.48 5.21 3.05
CA ASP A 331 -23.29 5.54 3.85
C ASP A 331 -22.11 4.56 3.68
N PRO A 332 -21.61 4.37 2.44
CA PRO A 332 -20.46 3.51 2.19
C PRO A 332 -19.20 4.02 2.89
N THR A 333 -18.51 3.13 3.62
CA THR A 333 -17.31 3.45 4.41
C THR A 333 -16.03 2.80 3.89
N TRP A 334 -16.08 2.10 2.75
CA TRP A 334 -14.92 1.49 2.13
C TRP A 334 -14.54 2.24 0.86
N LEU A 335 -13.27 2.63 0.77
CA LEU A 335 -12.69 3.36 -0.35
C LEU A 335 -11.94 2.39 -1.27
N SER A 336 -12.20 2.48 -2.57
CA SER A 336 -11.27 1.99 -3.59
C SER A 336 -10.28 3.11 -3.95
N ILE A 337 -9.06 3.00 -3.44
CA ILE A 337 -8.04 4.06 -3.47
C ILE A 337 -7.66 4.41 -4.91
N ASN A 338 -7.50 3.40 -5.78
CA ASN A 338 -7.07 3.60 -7.17
C ASN A 338 -8.20 4.06 -8.10
N LEU A 339 -9.45 3.96 -7.66
CA LEU A 339 -10.62 4.33 -8.46
C LEU A 339 -11.34 5.58 -7.93
N GLY A 340 -11.08 5.99 -6.68
CA GLY A 340 -11.69 7.17 -6.07
C GLY A 340 -13.18 7.02 -5.74
N ILE A 341 -13.63 5.81 -5.42
CA ILE A 341 -15.06 5.49 -5.17
C ILE A 341 -15.30 4.91 -3.77
N LEU A 342 -16.49 5.14 -3.23
CA LEU A 342 -16.97 4.58 -1.97
C LEU A 342 -17.96 3.44 -2.18
N ILE A 343 -17.73 2.33 -1.48
CA ILE A 343 -18.54 1.11 -1.54
C ILE A 343 -18.90 0.61 -0.13
N CYS A 344 -19.96 -0.19 -0.03
CA CYS A 344 -20.35 -0.81 1.23
C CYS A 344 -19.44 -1.99 1.57
N ILE A 345 -19.51 -2.48 2.81
CA ILE A 345 -18.67 -3.59 3.29
C ILE A 345 -18.80 -4.86 2.44
N GLU A 346 -19.99 -5.19 1.96
CA GLU A 346 -20.23 -6.39 1.16
C GLU A 346 -19.61 -6.29 -0.23
N CYS A 347 -19.83 -5.16 -0.93
CA CYS A 347 -19.19 -4.91 -2.23
C CYS A 347 -17.67 -4.81 -2.10
N SER A 348 -17.17 -4.27 -0.99
CA SER A 348 -15.73 -4.22 -0.69
C SER A 348 -15.08 -5.60 -0.66
N GLY A 349 -15.78 -6.63 -0.17
CA GLY A 349 -15.31 -8.01 -0.19
C GLY A 349 -15.06 -8.51 -1.61
N ILE A 350 -15.98 -8.21 -2.54
CA ILE A 350 -15.85 -8.60 -3.95
C ILE A 350 -14.73 -7.81 -4.63
N HIS A 351 -14.58 -6.52 -4.34
CA HIS A 351 -13.46 -5.74 -4.83
C HIS A 351 -12.10 -6.28 -4.38
N ARG A 352 -11.99 -6.82 -3.16
CA ARG A 352 -10.78 -7.50 -2.68
C ARG A 352 -10.51 -8.79 -3.47
N GLU A 353 -11.55 -9.55 -3.80
CA GLU A 353 -11.44 -10.79 -4.60
C GLU A 353 -10.94 -10.53 -6.03
N MET A 354 -11.27 -9.38 -6.63
CA MET A 354 -10.78 -9.00 -7.97
C MET A 354 -9.26 -8.79 -8.01
N GLY A 355 -8.65 -8.42 -6.87
CA GLY A 355 -7.21 -8.23 -6.73
C GLY A 355 -6.72 -6.79 -6.93
N VAL A 356 -5.51 -6.52 -6.41
CA VAL A 356 -4.92 -5.18 -6.27
C VAL A 356 -4.57 -4.47 -7.59
N HIS A 357 -4.63 -5.19 -8.71
CA HIS A 357 -4.44 -4.65 -10.04
C HIS A 357 -5.72 -4.00 -10.59
N LEU A 358 -6.88 -4.31 -10.01
CA LEU A 358 -8.18 -3.74 -10.38
C LEU A 358 -8.70 -2.79 -9.29
N SER A 359 -8.62 -3.20 -8.02
CA SER A 359 -9.14 -2.41 -6.91
C SER A 359 -8.31 -2.59 -5.64
N ARG A 360 -8.02 -1.48 -4.95
CA ARG A 360 -7.29 -1.45 -3.68
C ARG A 360 -8.20 -0.87 -2.60
N ILE A 361 -8.61 -1.73 -1.65
CA ILE A 361 -9.65 -1.39 -0.68
C ILE A 361 -9.08 -1.06 0.69
N GLN A 362 -9.46 0.11 1.21
CA GLN A 362 -9.25 0.55 2.59
C GLN A 362 -10.55 1.06 3.22
N SER A 363 -10.66 1.04 4.54
CA SER A 363 -11.78 1.58 5.31
C SER A 363 -11.52 3.03 5.71
N LEU A 364 -12.49 3.91 5.46
CA LEU A 364 -12.45 5.30 5.91
C LEU A 364 -12.56 5.45 7.44
N SER A 365 -12.99 4.41 8.16
CA SER A 365 -13.22 4.45 9.61
C SER A 365 -12.29 3.53 10.40
N LEU A 366 -11.78 2.45 9.79
CA LEU A 366 -10.96 1.45 10.47
C LEU A 366 -9.48 1.54 10.12
N ASP A 367 -9.11 2.05 8.94
CA ASP A 367 -7.72 2.14 8.51
C ASP A 367 -7.16 3.56 8.73
N LYS A 368 -5.87 3.66 9.07
CA LYS A 368 -5.15 4.95 9.11
C LYS A 368 -4.77 5.32 7.68
N LEU A 369 -5.49 6.29 7.10
CA LEU A 369 -5.30 6.77 5.73
C LEU A 369 -4.32 7.93 5.66
N ALA A 370 -3.47 7.94 4.65
CA ALA A 370 -2.62 9.08 4.32
C ALA A 370 -3.34 9.99 3.33
N THR A 371 -2.96 11.28 3.28
CA THR A 371 -3.63 12.23 2.36
C THR A 371 -3.46 11.84 0.89
N SER A 372 -2.35 11.20 0.51
CA SER A 372 -2.18 10.68 -0.86
C SER A 372 -3.19 9.59 -1.25
N GLU A 373 -3.79 8.86 -0.30
CA GLU A 373 -4.81 7.84 -0.57
C GLU A 373 -6.19 8.45 -0.83
N LEU A 374 -6.37 9.74 -0.54
CA LEU A 374 -7.63 10.47 -0.70
C LEU A 374 -7.68 11.35 -1.96
N LEU A 375 -6.57 11.45 -2.72
CA LEU A 375 -6.48 12.30 -3.91
C LEU A 375 -7.57 11.98 -4.94
N LEU A 376 -7.70 10.71 -5.33
CA LEU A 376 -8.72 10.31 -6.31
C LEU A 376 -10.13 10.40 -5.74
N ALA A 377 -10.31 10.05 -4.47
CA ALA A 377 -11.61 10.11 -3.80
C ALA A 377 -12.18 11.54 -3.79
N ARG A 378 -11.31 12.55 -3.58
CA ARG A 378 -11.66 13.97 -3.57
C ARG A 378 -12.02 14.54 -4.95
N ASN A 379 -11.60 13.89 -6.04
CA ASN A 379 -11.72 14.43 -7.40
C ASN A 379 -12.66 13.62 -8.32
N ILE A 380 -13.04 12.38 -7.98
CA ILE A 380 -13.85 11.52 -8.86
C ILE A 380 -15.32 11.44 -8.39
N SER A 381 -15.56 11.07 -7.13
CA SER A 381 -16.88 10.72 -6.55
C SER A 381 -17.60 9.55 -7.23
N ASN A 382 -18.54 8.93 -6.52
CA ASN A 382 -19.35 7.82 -7.04
C ASN A 382 -20.24 8.25 -8.21
N SER A 383 -20.82 9.45 -8.16
CA SER A 383 -21.64 9.95 -9.26
C SER A 383 -20.79 10.18 -10.51
N GLY A 384 -19.67 10.89 -10.38
CA GLY A 384 -18.75 11.13 -11.50
C GLY A 384 -18.23 9.82 -12.11
N PHE A 385 -17.89 8.84 -11.27
CA PHE A 385 -17.46 7.53 -11.73
C PHE A 385 -18.54 6.76 -12.50
N ASN A 386 -19.76 6.68 -11.95
CA ASN A 386 -20.86 5.94 -12.57
C ASN A 386 -21.41 6.62 -13.83
N ASN A 387 -21.28 7.95 -13.96
CA ASN A 387 -21.59 8.67 -15.21
C ASN A 387 -20.78 8.15 -16.41
N ILE A 388 -19.63 7.51 -16.17
CA ILE A 388 -18.83 6.82 -17.19
C ILE A 388 -19.06 5.32 -17.12
N MET A 389 -18.85 4.71 -15.95
CA MET A 389 -18.74 3.26 -15.79
C MET A 389 -20.09 2.52 -15.80
N GLU A 390 -21.19 3.24 -15.65
CA GLU A 390 -22.57 2.72 -15.72
C GLU A 390 -23.41 3.45 -16.79
N ALA A 391 -22.79 4.24 -17.67
CA ALA A 391 -23.50 5.08 -18.66
C ALA A 391 -24.41 4.29 -19.61
N ASN A 392 -24.03 3.05 -19.95
CA ASN A 392 -24.78 2.16 -20.83
C ASN A 392 -25.63 1.13 -20.07
N LEU A 393 -25.89 1.36 -18.78
CA LEU A 393 -26.75 0.50 -17.99
C LEU A 393 -28.21 0.71 -18.41
N SER A 394 -28.76 -0.24 -19.17
CA SER A 394 -30.07 -0.12 -19.84
C SER A 394 -31.28 -0.08 -18.90
N SER A 395 -31.16 -0.60 -17.68
CA SER A 395 -32.21 -0.56 -16.67
C SER A 395 -31.61 -0.57 -15.27
N PHE A 396 -32.20 0.22 -14.36
CA PHE A 396 -31.87 0.21 -12.94
C PHE A 396 -32.02 -1.19 -12.30
N SER A 397 -32.88 -2.05 -12.85
CA SER A 397 -33.05 -3.43 -12.35
C SER A 397 -31.83 -4.33 -12.54
N LEU A 398 -30.87 -3.94 -13.39
CA LEU A 398 -29.61 -4.66 -13.56
C LEU A 398 -28.59 -4.31 -12.47
N LYS A 399 -28.76 -3.17 -11.77
CA LYS A 399 -27.92 -2.79 -10.66
C LYS A 399 -28.37 -3.52 -9.40
N PRO A 400 -27.46 -4.14 -8.62
CA PRO A 400 -27.77 -4.69 -7.33
C PRO A 400 -28.38 -3.64 -6.39
N THR A 401 -29.18 -4.11 -5.45
CA THR A 401 -29.66 -3.31 -4.32
C THR A 401 -29.11 -3.87 -3.02
N VAL A 402 -29.43 -3.22 -1.90
CA VAL A 402 -29.09 -3.70 -0.55
C VAL A 402 -29.63 -5.13 -0.29
N LEU A 403 -30.73 -5.51 -0.94
CA LEU A 403 -31.36 -6.82 -0.75
C LEU A 403 -30.87 -7.89 -1.74
N SER A 404 -30.04 -7.52 -2.72
CA SER A 404 -29.52 -8.47 -3.71
C SER A 404 -28.56 -9.46 -3.07
N ASP A 405 -28.64 -10.72 -3.51
CA ASP A 405 -27.74 -11.77 -3.07
C ASP A 405 -26.28 -11.53 -3.53
N MET A 406 -25.35 -12.24 -2.89
CA MET A 406 -23.92 -12.09 -3.13
C MET A 406 -23.48 -12.56 -4.53
N ALA A 407 -24.17 -13.53 -5.13
CA ALA A 407 -23.83 -14.01 -6.47
C ALA A 407 -24.19 -12.96 -7.52
N PHE A 408 -25.37 -12.34 -7.40
CA PHE A 408 -25.80 -11.24 -8.27
C PHE A 408 -24.89 -10.02 -8.14
N ARG A 409 -24.56 -9.62 -6.90
CA ARG A 409 -23.59 -8.53 -6.65
C ARG A 409 -22.24 -8.82 -7.28
N LYS A 410 -21.71 -10.04 -7.10
CA LYS A 410 -20.43 -10.47 -7.65
C LYS A 410 -20.42 -10.41 -9.18
N ASN A 411 -21.46 -10.95 -9.82
CA ASN A 411 -21.56 -10.93 -11.28
C ASN A 411 -21.62 -9.49 -11.81
N PHE A 412 -22.42 -8.62 -11.20
CA PHE A 412 -22.50 -7.21 -11.60
C PHE A 412 -21.16 -6.49 -11.47
N ILE A 413 -20.49 -6.62 -10.31
CA ILE A 413 -19.20 -5.97 -10.05
C ILE A 413 -18.12 -6.49 -11.02
N ILE A 414 -18.04 -7.79 -11.27
CA ILE A 414 -17.10 -8.34 -12.26
C ILE A 414 -17.38 -7.77 -13.65
N SER A 415 -18.65 -7.77 -14.10
CA SER A 415 -19.00 -7.17 -15.39
C SER A 415 -18.71 -5.67 -15.47
N LYS A 416 -18.88 -4.92 -14.36
CA LYS A 416 -18.61 -3.48 -14.30
C LYS A 416 -17.12 -3.17 -14.37
N TYR A 417 -16.29 -3.81 -13.53
CA TYR A 417 -14.89 -3.42 -13.36
C TYR A 417 -13.91 -4.23 -14.21
N VAL A 418 -14.18 -5.51 -14.47
CA VAL A 418 -13.29 -6.39 -15.27
C VAL A 418 -13.67 -6.28 -16.74
N GLU A 419 -14.94 -6.49 -17.07
CA GLU A 419 -15.40 -6.52 -18.47
C GLU A 419 -15.68 -5.11 -19.02
N LYS A 420 -15.75 -4.09 -18.16
CA LYS A 420 -16.14 -2.71 -18.51
C LYS A 420 -17.47 -2.68 -19.30
N LYS A 421 -18.39 -3.59 -18.95
CA LYS A 421 -19.58 -3.91 -19.75
C LYS A 421 -20.54 -2.73 -19.90
N TYR A 422 -20.69 -1.95 -18.85
CA TYR A 422 -21.65 -0.83 -18.78
C TYR A 422 -21.00 0.53 -19.04
N ALA A 423 -19.69 0.56 -19.29
CA ALA A 423 -18.96 1.79 -19.52
C ALA A 423 -19.42 2.50 -20.80
N LYS A 424 -19.43 3.83 -20.77
CA LYS A 424 -19.62 4.69 -21.94
C LYS A 424 -18.60 4.31 -23.01
N ARG A 425 -19.03 4.30 -24.28
CA ARG A 425 -18.15 4.05 -25.43
C ARG A 425 -18.04 5.33 -26.25
N SER A 426 -16.82 5.81 -26.45
CA SER A 426 -16.54 6.98 -27.27
C SER A 426 -16.24 6.55 -28.72
N PRO A 427 -16.44 7.44 -29.71
CA PRO A 427 -16.00 7.19 -31.08
C PRO A 427 -14.47 6.96 -31.12
N ALA A 428 -14.01 6.07 -32.00
CA ALA A 428 -12.64 5.55 -32.08
C ALA A 428 -11.50 6.59 -32.24
N ALA A 429 -11.81 7.88 -32.42
CA ALA A 429 -10.85 8.97 -32.61
C ALA A 429 -10.36 9.64 -31.31
N TRP A 430 -10.79 9.18 -30.12
CA TRP A 430 -10.53 9.86 -28.85
C TRP A 430 -9.07 9.76 -28.34
N CYS A 431 -8.26 8.81 -28.84
CA CYS A 431 -6.88 8.64 -28.36
C CYS A 431 -6.00 9.90 -28.59
N CYS A 432 -6.41 10.80 -29.49
CA CYS A 432 -5.73 12.06 -29.79
C CYS A 432 -5.94 13.17 -28.74
N SER A 433 -6.65 12.94 -27.61
CA SER A 433 -6.99 14.00 -26.63
C SER A 433 -6.44 13.78 -25.21
N LEU A 434 -5.70 12.70 -24.95
CA LEU A 434 -5.14 12.46 -23.60
C LEU A 434 -4.14 13.55 -23.15
N PRO A 435 -3.23 14.04 -24.01
CA PRO A 435 -2.34 15.15 -23.63
C PRO A 435 -3.11 16.41 -23.24
N GLU A 436 -4.21 16.72 -23.94
CA GLU A 436 -5.10 17.84 -23.64
C GLU A 436 -5.81 17.62 -22.30
N ALA A 437 -6.33 16.42 -22.05
CA ALA A 437 -6.92 16.09 -20.75
C ALA A 437 -5.94 16.29 -19.58
N VAL A 438 -4.65 15.96 -19.75
CA VAL A 438 -3.63 16.22 -18.73
C VAL A 438 -3.36 17.72 -18.56
N LYS A 439 -3.28 18.49 -19.65
CA LYS A 439 -3.11 19.95 -19.59
C LYS A 439 -4.27 20.64 -18.89
N ASP A 440 -5.49 20.19 -19.17
CA ASP A 440 -6.73 20.74 -18.64
C ASP A 440 -7.10 20.17 -17.25
N LYS A 441 -6.30 19.22 -16.73
CA LYS A 441 -6.53 18.54 -15.45
C LYS A 441 -7.87 17.79 -15.41
N ASP A 442 -8.30 17.27 -16.56
CA ASP A 442 -9.54 16.52 -16.72
C ASP A 442 -9.36 15.03 -16.38
N ILE A 443 -9.62 14.72 -15.11
CA ILE A 443 -9.59 13.34 -14.60
C ILE A 443 -10.65 12.44 -15.25
N PHE A 444 -11.77 12.97 -15.72
CA PHE A 444 -12.86 12.17 -16.29
C PHE A 444 -12.54 11.69 -17.70
N SER A 445 -11.80 12.48 -18.49
CA SER A 445 -11.24 12.01 -19.77
C SER A 445 -10.24 10.88 -19.58
N LEU A 446 -9.41 10.92 -18.53
CA LEU A 446 -8.52 9.80 -18.18
C LEU A 446 -9.30 8.57 -17.69
N LEU A 447 -10.36 8.78 -16.90
CA LEU A 447 -11.25 7.72 -16.46
C LEU A 447 -11.99 7.07 -17.64
N GLN A 448 -12.40 7.85 -18.63
CA GLN A 448 -13.01 7.37 -19.87
C GLN A 448 -12.04 6.47 -20.66
N ALA A 449 -10.79 6.90 -20.80
CA ALA A 449 -9.75 6.10 -21.47
C ALA A 449 -9.45 4.79 -20.70
N TYR A 450 -9.41 4.84 -19.37
CA TYR A 450 -9.32 3.64 -18.54
C TYR A 450 -10.52 2.71 -18.72
N ALA A 451 -11.74 3.25 -18.81
CA ALA A 451 -12.95 2.48 -19.04
C ALA A 451 -13.00 1.81 -20.42
N GLU A 452 -12.32 2.41 -21.40
CA GLU A 452 -12.14 1.86 -22.75
C GLU A 452 -10.96 0.88 -22.88
N ASN A 453 -10.25 0.62 -21.78
CA ASN A 453 -9.03 -0.20 -21.72
C ASN A 453 -7.90 0.33 -22.63
N VAL A 454 -7.77 1.66 -22.75
CA VAL A 454 -6.61 2.28 -23.40
C VAL A 454 -5.35 1.99 -22.58
N ASP A 455 -4.26 1.58 -23.24
CA ASP A 455 -2.97 1.40 -22.57
C ASP A 455 -2.34 2.77 -22.28
N LEU A 456 -2.51 3.23 -21.05
CA LEU A 456 -1.95 4.51 -20.55
C LEU A 456 -0.41 4.49 -20.44
N SER A 457 0.26 3.37 -20.74
CA SER A 457 1.72 3.26 -20.74
C SER A 457 2.35 3.43 -22.12
N GLU A 458 1.54 3.57 -23.17
CA GLU A 458 2.04 3.81 -24.52
C GLU A 458 2.54 5.25 -24.71
N PRO A 459 3.53 5.45 -25.61
CA PRO A 459 4.02 6.79 -25.93
C PRO A 459 2.93 7.65 -26.58
N VAL A 460 2.91 8.94 -26.22
CA VAL A 460 2.05 9.94 -26.82
C VAL A 460 2.58 10.34 -28.20
N LEU A 461 1.66 10.64 -29.13
CA LEU A 461 2.02 11.03 -30.49
C LEU A 461 2.69 12.42 -30.57
N ALA A 462 2.33 13.32 -29.64
CA ALA A 462 2.83 14.68 -29.57
C ALA A 462 3.55 14.91 -28.22
N PRO A 463 4.82 14.49 -28.10
CA PRO A 463 5.62 14.75 -26.90
C PRO A 463 5.90 16.25 -26.73
N LEU A 464 6.07 16.71 -25.49
CA LEU A 464 6.39 18.09 -25.15
C LEU A 464 7.90 18.34 -25.02
N GLN A 465 8.66 17.37 -24.49
CA GLN A 465 10.09 17.54 -24.26
C GLN A 465 10.92 16.51 -25.04
N GLU A 466 10.63 15.22 -24.88
CA GLU A 466 11.41 14.13 -25.50
C GLU A 466 10.51 13.14 -26.28
N PRO A 467 10.96 12.64 -27.45
CA PRO A 467 10.29 11.53 -28.10
C PRO A 467 10.15 10.31 -27.18
N GLY A 468 9.06 9.57 -27.33
CA GLY A 468 8.79 8.41 -26.48
C GLY A 468 8.16 8.73 -25.11
N GLU A 469 7.83 10.00 -24.83
CA GLU A 469 7.07 10.38 -23.63
C GLU A 469 5.75 9.62 -23.54
N THR A 470 5.47 9.04 -22.37
CA THR A 470 4.13 8.52 -22.04
C THR A 470 3.27 9.62 -21.44
N ILE A 471 1.97 9.38 -21.31
CA ILE A 471 1.06 10.34 -20.67
C ILE A 471 1.45 10.65 -19.21
N LEU A 472 2.10 9.70 -18.53
CA LEU A 472 2.63 9.89 -17.18
C LEU A 472 3.84 10.82 -17.15
N HIS A 473 4.70 10.81 -18.19
CA HIS A 473 5.78 11.80 -18.31
C HIS A 473 5.22 13.22 -18.44
N LEU A 474 4.23 13.39 -19.32
CA LEU A 474 3.53 14.67 -19.50
C LEU A 474 2.85 15.15 -18.21
N ALA A 475 2.16 14.25 -17.51
CA ALA A 475 1.49 14.59 -16.25
C ALA A 475 2.48 15.02 -15.16
N VAL A 476 3.65 14.37 -15.06
CA VAL A 476 4.71 14.78 -14.14
C VAL A 476 5.27 16.16 -14.52
N LEU A 477 5.54 16.39 -15.81
CA LEU A 477 6.07 17.66 -16.30
C LEU A 477 5.14 18.83 -15.96
N LEU A 478 3.84 18.66 -16.23
CA LEU A 478 2.79 19.67 -16.03
C LEU A 478 2.22 19.70 -14.60
N SER A 479 2.72 18.84 -13.70
CA SER A 479 2.18 18.72 -12.34
C SER A 479 2.38 20.01 -11.53
N ASP A 480 1.35 20.38 -10.77
CA ASP A 480 1.37 21.44 -9.77
C ASP A 480 0.55 20.99 -8.54
N ARG A 481 0.37 21.87 -7.56
CA ARG A 481 -0.38 21.56 -6.33
C ARG A 481 -1.85 21.25 -6.55
N THR A 482 -2.41 21.52 -7.74
CA THR A 482 -3.81 21.27 -8.09
C THR A 482 -4.01 20.03 -8.97
N SER A 483 -2.94 19.48 -9.58
CA SER A 483 -3.03 18.39 -10.57
C SER A 483 -2.42 17.06 -10.11
N LEU A 484 -2.02 16.92 -8.84
CA LEU A 484 -1.47 15.65 -8.35
C LEU A 484 -2.41 14.45 -8.49
N HIS A 485 -3.72 14.66 -8.48
CA HIS A 485 -4.70 13.59 -8.70
C HIS A 485 -4.62 13.00 -10.12
N ILE A 486 -4.19 13.77 -11.12
CA ILE A 486 -3.93 13.29 -12.49
C ILE A 486 -2.74 12.33 -12.48
N VAL A 487 -1.65 12.73 -11.82
CA VAL A 487 -0.45 11.89 -11.67
C VAL A 487 -0.80 10.62 -10.89
N ASP A 488 -1.50 10.73 -9.77
CA ASP A 488 -1.87 9.58 -8.94
C ASP A 488 -2.77 8.59 -9.69
N PHE A 489 -3.73 9.07 -10.49
CA PHE A 489 -4.59 8.20 -11.30
C PHE A 489 -3.77 7.36 -12.28
N LEU A 490 -2.84 8.00 -13.00
CA LEU A 490 -1.95 7.34 -13.94
C LEU A 490 -1.00 6.38 -13.21
N VAL A 491 -0.41 6.79 -12.10
CA VAL A 491 0.48 5.93 -11.30
C VAL A 491 -0.24 4.68 -10.80
N GLN A 492 -1.51 4.82 -10.39
CA GLN A 492 -2.26 3.73 -9.81
C GLN A 492 -2.90 2.77 -10.83
N ASN A 493 -3.18 3.24 -12.06
CA ASN A 493 -3.93 2.50 -13.08
C ASN A 493 -3.17 2.27 -14.40
N SER A 494 -1.93 2.76 -14.56
CA SER A 494 -1.11 2.46 -15.75
C SER A 494 -0.49 1.07 -15.67
N GLY A 495 -0.34 0.40 -16.81
CA GLY A 495 0.26 -0.94 -16.90
C GLY A 495 1.75 -1.00 -16.57
N SER A 496 2.49 0.11 -16.70
CA SER A 496 3.92 0.17 -16.39
C SER A 496 4.37 1.58 -16.00
N LEU A 497 5.13 1.67 -14.90
CA LEU A 497 5.82 2.89 -14.46
C LEU A 497 7.29 2.95 -14.93
N ALA A 498 7.75 1.92 -15.66
CA ALA A 498 9.14 1.73 -16.06
C ALA A 498 9.41 2.07 -17.53
N LYS A 499 8.39 2.50 -18.29
CA LYS A 499 8.56 2.93 -19.68
C LYS A 499 9.51 4.11 -19.74
N GLN A 500 10.42 4.07 -20.71
CA GLN A 500 11.47 5.07 -20.91
C GLN A 500 11.19 5.88 -22.18
N THR A 501 11.52 7.17 -22.16
CA THR A 501 11.62 8.00 -23.37
C THR A 501 12.72 7.47 -24.29
N GLU A 502 12.83 8.04 -25.49
CA GLU A 502 13.96 7.72 -26.38
C GLU A 502 15.30 8.03 -25.72
N GLU A 503 15.42 8.99 -24.80
CA GLU A 503 16.64 9.26 -24.04
C GLU A 503 16.86 8.33 -22.84
N GLY A 504 15.97 7.35 -22.64
CA GLY A 504 16.04 6.43 -21.51
C GLY A 504 15.47 7.01 -20.22
N ASN A 505 14.85 8.18 -20.22
CA ASN A 505 14.31 8.78 -19.01
C ASN A 505 12.98 8.11 -18.63
N THR A 506 12.83 7.73 -17.37
CA THR A 506 11.55 7.25 -16.81
C THR A 506 10.78 8.43 -16.19
N PRO A 507 9.49 8.26 -15.81
CA PRO A 507 8.76 9.31 -15.10
C PRO A 507 9.44 9.76 -13.80
N LEU A 508 10.21 8.87 -13.16
CA LEU A 508 10.99 9.20 -11.96
C LEU A 508 12.19 10.10 -12.28
N HIS A 509 12.83 9.93 -13.45
CA HIS A 509 13.85 10.87 -13.93
C HIS A 509 13.25 12.25 -14.17
N TYR A 510 12.06 12.31 -14.78
CA TYR A 510 11.33 13.57 -14.99
C TYR A 510 11.02 14.29 -13.68
N CYS A 511 10.56 13.56 -12.65
CA CYS A 511 10.32 14.15 -11.34
C CYS A 511 11.59 14.80 -10.77
N CYS A 512 12.74 14.15 -10.94
CA CYS A 512 14.02 14.64 -10.46
C CYS A 512 14.59 15.77 -11.32
N SER A 513 14.36 15.76 -12.63
CA SER A 513 14.80 16.83 -13.53
C SER A 513 14.02 18.13 -13.34
N HIS A 514 12.73 18.03 -12.95
CA HIS A 514 11.80 19.16 -12.84
C HIS A 514 11.44 19.55 -11.41
N ASN A 515 12.18 19.04 -10.42
CA ASN A 515 11.97 19.29 -8.98
C ASN A 515 10.53 19.03 -8.51
N LYS A 516 10.01 17.81 -8.77
CA LYS A 516 8.64 17.39 -8.40
C LYS A 516 8.66 16.36 -7.25
N PRO A 517 8.96 16.76 -6.00
CA PRO A 517 9.10 15.82 -4.88
C PRO A 517 7.79 15.07 -4.57
N GLU A 518 6.63 15.72 -4.73
CA GLU A 518 5.34 15.05 -4.50
C GLU A 518 5.09 13.92 -5.50
N CYS A 519 5.45 14.11 -6.77
CA CYS A 519 5.38 13.05 -7.78
C CYS A 519 6.37 11.91 -7.50
N VAL A 520 7.58 12.21 -6.98
CA VAL A 520 8.52 11.18 -6.50
C VAL A 520 7.85 10.32 -5.42
N LYS A 521 7.21 10.93 -4.43
CA LYS A 521 6.53 10.20 -3.35
C LYS A 521 5.42 9.29 -3.90
N LEU A 522 4.59 9.76 -4.84
CA LEU A 522 3.53 8.96 -5.46
C LEU A 522 4.09 7.77 -6.25
N LEU A 523 5.13 7.97 -7.06
CA LEU A 523 5.79 6.90 -7.81
C LEU A 523 6.42 5.84 -6.91
N LEU A 524 7.09 6.27 -5.83
CA LEU A 524 7.70 5.35 -4.86
C LEU A 524 6.65 4.57 -4.05
N LYS A 525 5.53 5.20 -3.68
CA LYS A 525 4.38 4.52 -3.07
C LYS A 525 3.87 3.38 -3.96
N ALA A 526 3.88 3.58 -5.29
CA ALA A 526 3.54 2.56 -6.27
C ALA A 526 4.71 1.63 -6.65
N LYS A 527 5.82 1.68 -5.92
CA LYS A 527 7.02 0.85 -6.09
C LYS A 527 7.68 1.00 -7.48
N ALA A 528 7.73 2.22 -8.02
CA ALA A 528 8.52 2.52 -9.21
C ALA A 528 9.99 2.13 -9.01
N ASN A 529 10.62 1.56 -10.05
CA ASN A 529 11.99 1.09 -9.98
C ASN A 529 12.99 2.28 -10.01
N ILE A 530 13.69 2.50 -8.90
CA ILE A 530 14.67 3.58 -8.74
C ILE A 530 16.03 3.30 -9.41
N ALA A 531 16.27 2.05 -9.83
CA ALA A 531 17.57 1.59 -10.34
C ALA A 531 17.69 1.66 -11.86
N ILE A 532 16.61 2.03 -12.57
CA ILE A 532 16.65 2.20 -14.03
C ILE A 532 17.56 3.39 -14.34
N ALA A 533 18.52 3.20 -15.25
CA ALA A 533 19.38 4.26 -15.75
C ALA A 533 18.93 4.71 -17.14
N ASN A 534 19.08 6.01 -17.42
CA ASN A 534 18.86 6.58 -18.75
C ASN A 534 20.05 6.29 -19.69
N LYS A 535 20.00 6.79 -20.94
CA LYS A 535 21.10 6.60 -21.91
C LYS A 535 22.43 7.22 -21.48
N ALA A 536 22.40 8.25 -20.63
CA ALA A 536 23.60 8.84 -20.04
C ALA A 536 24.19 7.99 -18.89
N GLY A 537 23.55 6.88 -18.52
CA GLY A 537 23.94 6.03 -17.40
C GLY A 537 23.55 6.60 -16.04
N GLU A 538 22.69 7.62 -16.00
CA GLU A 538 22.23 8.27 -14.77
C GLU A 538 20.98 7.58 -14.26
N THR A 539 20.92 7.28 -12.95
CA THR A 539 19.66 6.96 -12.27
C THR A 539 18.88 8.22 -11.92
N ALA A 540 17.61 8.09 -11.53
CA ALA A 540 16.82 9.24 -11.06
C ALA A 540 17.49 10.00 -9.89
N LEU A 541 18.19 9.27 -9.00
CA LEU A 541 18.95 9.88 -7.90
C LEU A 541 20.16 10.68 -8.40
N ASP A 542 20.84 10.20 -9.44
CA ASP A 542 21.97 10.91 -10.04
C ASP A 542 21.49 12.20 -10.73
N VAL A 543 20.35 12.15 -11.43
CA VAL A 543 19.70 13.34 -11.99
C VAL A 543 19.34 14.34 -10.89
N ALA A 544 18.75 13.90 -9.77
CA ALA A 544 18.40 14.78 -8.65
C ALA A 544 19.64 15.50 -8.08
N ARG A 545 20.77 14.79 -7.94
CA ARG A 545 22.04 15.36 -7.49
C ARG A 545 22.63 16.35 -8.49
N ARG A 546 22.67 15.98 -9.76
CA ARG A 546 23.20 16.84 -10.83
C ARG A 546 22.41 18.14 -10.93
N MET A 547 21.09 18.07 -10.83
CA MET A 547 20.18 19.22 -10.86
C MET A 547 20.11 19.99 -9.53
N ARG A 548 20.71 19.45 -8.46
CA ARG A 548 20.70 20.02 -7.09
C ARG A 548 19.28 20.19 -6.53
N HIS A 549 18.46 19.15 -6.63
CA HIS A 549 17.10 19.11 -6.10
C HIS A 549 17.05 18.31 -4.78
N PRO A 550 17.28 18.95 -3.62
CA PRO A 550 17.55 18.25 -2.36
C PRO A 550 16.35 17.44 -1.85
N LEU A 551 15.12 17.92 -2.05
CA LEU A 551 13.91 17.22 -1.62
C LEU A 551 13.71 15.91 -2.40
N CYS A 552 13.98 15.91 -3.70
CA CYS A 552 13.92 14.70 -4.52
C CYS A 552 15.03 13.72 -4.13
N GLU A 553 16.25 14.22 -3.90
CA GLU A 553 17.38 13.41 -3.43
C GLU A 553 17.08 12.75 -2.07
N GLU A 554 16.55 13.50 -1.10
CA GLU A 554 16.24 12.99 0.23
C GLU A 554 15.24 11.82 0.17
N VAL A 555 14.13 12.02 -0.56
CA VAL A 555 13.07 11.01 -0.69
C VAL A 555 13.58 9.75 -1.39
N LEU A 556 14.42 9.89 -2.44
CA LEU A 556 15.03 8.77 -3.13
C LEU A 556 16.07 8.03 -2.27
N LEU A 557 16.86 8.76 -1.47
CA LEU A 557 17.80 8.16 -0.52
C LEU A 557 17.08 7.36 0.56
N GLN A 558 15.96 7.86 1.06
CA GLN A 558 15.10 7.12 1.99
C GLN A 558 14.61 5.81 1.35
N ALA A 559 14.16 5.85 0.08
CA ALA A 559 13.75 4.66 -0.64
C ALA A 559 14.90 3.67 -0.86
N GLN A 560 16.08 4.15 -1.26
CA GLN A 560 17.27 3.31 -1.46
C GLN A 560 17.73 2.62 -0.17
N ARG A 561 17.55 3.28 0.98
CA ARG A 561 17.86 2.74 2.32
C ARG A 561 16.74 1.87 2.90
N ASN A 562 15.66 1.61 2.14
CA ASN A 562 14.45 0.93 2.62
C ASN A 562 13.81 1.60 3.86
N GLN A 563 13.95 2.93 3.97
CA GLN A 563 13.41 3.76 5.04
C GLN A 563 12.19 4.59 4.59
N PHE A 564 11.79 4.46 3.32
CA PHE A 564 10.62 5.17 2.79
C PHE A 564 9.33 4.67 3.45
N ASN A 565 8.58 5.60 4.05
CA ASN A 565 7.30 5.29 4.67
C ASN A 565 6.20 5.21 3.58
N PRO A 566 5.51 4.07 3.41
CA PRO A 566 4.42 3.95 2.44
C PRO A 566 3.18 4.80 2.80
N HIS A 567 3.07 5.26 4.05
CA HIS A 567 2.04 6.19 4.50
C HIS A 567 2.39 7.63 4.08
N VAL A 568 2.18 7.93 2.80
CA VAL A 568 2.63 9.15 2.14
C VAL A 568 1.61 10.28 2.28
N HIS A 569 2.04 11.41 2.82
CA HIS A 569 1.29 12.67 2.76
C HIS A 569 1.82 13.56 1.64
N VAL A 570 0.89 14.22 0.94
CA VAL A 570 1.19 15.11 -0.19
C VAL A 570 0.75 16.54 0.07
N GLU A 571 1.53 17.48 -0.46
CA GLU A 571 1.13 18.89 -0.59
C GLU A 571 0.20 19.06 -1.78
N TYR A 572 -1.09 19.18 -1.52
CA TYR A 572 -2.15 19.30 -2.51
C TYR A 572 -3.16 20.36 -2.09
N GLU A 573 -3.72 21.06 -3.06
CA GLU A 573 -4.78 22.04 -2.82
C GLU A 573 -6.12 21.32 -2.63
N TRP A 574 -6.47 21.05 -1.37
CA TRP A 574 -7.62 20.21 -1.01
C TRP A 574 -8.98 20.91 -1.09
N TRP A 575 -8.99 22.25 -1.12
CA TRP A 575 -10.20 23.08 -1.11
C TRP A 575 -11.19 22.65 -0.02
N LEU A 576 -10.69 22.55 1.21
CA LEU A 576 -11.51 22.28 2.39
C LEU A 576 -12.19 23.59 2.77
N GLY A 577 -13.52 23.60 2.87
CA GLY A 577 -14.33 24.81 2.98
C GLY A 577 -13.75 25.86 3.92
N GLN A 578 -13.45 27.04 3.37
CA GLN A 578 -13.28 28.27 4.13
C GLN A 578 -14.67 28.80 4.49
N ASP A 579 -15.07 28.59 5.73
CA ASP A 579 -15.87 29.57 6.49
C ASP A 579 -15.00 30.13 7.63
N ASP A 580 -13.70 30.32 7.39
CA ASP A 580 -12.85 31.13 8.26
C ASP A 580 -13.03 32.60 7.85
N MET A 581 -14.19 33.10 8.26
CA MET A 581 -14.50 34.50 8.49
C MET A 581 -13.56 35.05 9.58
N TYR A 582 -12.30 35.25 9.22
CA TYR A 582 -11.36 36.11 9.93
C TYR A 582 -10.69 37.02 8.89
N ASP A 583 -11.47 37.94 8.31
CA ASP A 583 -10.89 39.22 7.94
C ASP A 583 -10.35 39.80 9.25
N SER A 584 -9.03 39.69 9.47
CA SER A 584 -8.41 40.52 10.50
C SER A 584 -8.61 41.96 10.05
N ASP A 585 -9.25 42.77 10.90
CA ASP A 585 -9.55 44.19 10.70
C ASP A 585 -8.33 45.08 10.32
N GLU A 586 -7.13 44.51 10.18
CA GLU A 586 -5.90 45.21 9.80
C GLU A 586 -5.73 45.43 8.28
N ASP A 587 -6.43 44.68 7.41
CA ASP A 587 -6.32 44.85 5.94
C ASP A 587 -7.42 45.75 5.32
N LEU A 588 -8.38 46.22 6.11
CA LEU A 588 -9.44 47.13 5.65
C LEU A 588 -8.97 48.58 5.56
N ASP A 589 -7.96 48.99 6.33
CA ASP A 589 -7.45 50.37 6.32
C ASP A 589 -6.55 50.69 5.11
N GLU A 590 -5.92 49.69 4.49
CA GLU A 590 -5.09 49.88 3.30
C GLU A 590 -5.92 49.96 2.00
N LYS A 591 -7.07 49.26 1.96
CA LYS A 591 -8.03 49.34 0.84
C LYS A 591 -8.87 50.62 0.84
N VAL A 592 -9.16 51.20 2.01
CA VAL A 592 -9.89 52.48 2.11
C VAL A 592 -8.98 53.67 1.73
N ARG A 593 -7.68 53.63 2.08
CA ARG A 593 -6.71 54.68 1.70
C ARG A 593 -6.39 54.70 0.20
N SER A 594 -6.35 53.53 -0.45
CA SER A 594 -6.07 53.43 -1.89
C SER A 594 -7.29 53.81 -2.76
N GLN A 595 -8.53 53.60 -2.26
CA GLN A 595 -9.74 54.08 -2.95
C GLN A 595 -9.99 55.58 -2.78
N GLN A 596 -9.58 56.20 -1.68
CA GLN A 596 -9.69 57.67 -1.51
C GLN A 596 -8.65 58.46 -2.32
N ALA A 597 -7.46 57.90 -2.59
CA ALA A 597 -6.45 58.55 -3.43
C ALA A 597 -6.85 58.62 -4.92
N LEU A 598 -7.66 57.66 -5.41
CA LEU A 598 -8.17 57.65 -6.78
C LEU A 598 -9.33 58.62 -7.02
N ALA A 599 -10.04 59.03 -5.96
CA ALA A 599 -11.16 59.98 -6.06
C ALA A 599 -10.72 61.46 -6.07
N TRP A 600 -9.49 61.77 -5.62
CA TRP A 600 -8.96 63.14 -5.57
C TRP A 600 -8.03 63.52 -6.74
N GLY A 601 -7.75 62.57 -7.65
CA GLY A 601 -6.95 62.81 -8.87
C GLY A 601 -7.75 63.25 -10.10
N HIS A 602 -9.09 63.31 -10.00
CA HIS A 602 -9.97 63.70 -11.12
C HIS A 602 -10.69 65.05 -10.92
N ALA A 603 -10.26 65.85 -9.93
CA ALA A 603 -10.72 67.23 -9.74
C ALA A 603 -9.53 68.18 -9.49
N CYS A 604 -8.70 68.39 -10.52
CA CYS A 604 -7.88 69.58 -10.71
C CYS A 604 -7.59 69.78 -12.20
#